data_AF-A0A2W5MIE2-F1
#
_entry.id   AF-A0A2W5MIE2-F1
#
_cell.length_a   1.000
_cell.length_b   1.000
_cell.length_c   1.000
_cell.angle_alpha   90.00
_cell.angle_beta   90.00
_cell.angle_gamma   90.00
#
_symmetry.space_group_name_H-M   'P 1'
#
loop_
_entity.id
_entity.type
_entity.pdbx_description
1 polymer ?
#
loop_
_entity_poly.entity_id
_entity_poly.type
_entity_poly.pdbx_seq_one_letter_code
_entity_poly.pdbx_strand_id
1 'polypeptide(L)'
;AQLLVQLITRIGEPATVERAVSRPWASALFEGRRHVILLRVVGGSLRARREALASELQDAEWTLPGHFVADMVIDDLRGDAEGEWIELSALTIRDW
;
A
#
# COMPACT_ATOMS: atom_id res chain seq x y z
N ALA A 1 11.57 0.40 1.42
CA ALA A 1 11.13 0.43 2.83
C ALA A 1 10.19 1.61 3.13
N GLN A 2 10.51 2.85 2.70
CA GLN A 2 9.73 4.06 3.01
C GLN A 2 8.24 4.00 2.63
N LEU A 3 7.89 3.38 1.49
CA LEU A 3 6.49 3.13 1.10
C LEU A 3 5.71 2.34 2.17
N LEU A 4 6.33 1.27 2.71
CA LEU A 4 5.71 0.40 3.71
C LEU A 4 5.53 1.13 5.05
N VAL A 5 6.52 1.93 5.45
CA VAL A 5 6.43 2.75 6.67
C VAL A 5 5.25 3.71 6.55
N GLN A 6 5.15 4.44 5.44
CA GLN A 6 4.05 5.37 5.19
C GLN A 6 2.68 4.67 5.15
N LEU A 7 2.61 3.46 4.59
CA LEU A 7 1.38 2.65 4.59
C LEU A 7 0.95 2.26 6.01
N ILE A 8 1.90 1.77 6.83
CA ILE A 8 1.63 1.40 8.23
C ILE A 8 1.18 2.62 9.04
N THR A 9 1.82 3.77 8.86
CA THR A 9 1.42 5.01 9.53
C THR A 9 -0.02 5.41 9.18
N ARG A 10 -0.44 5.27 7.92
CA ARG A 10 -1.79 5.65 7.47
C ARG A 10 -2.88 4.69 7.93
N ILE A 11 -2.66 3.37 7.86
CA ILE A 11 -3.65 2.39 8.37
C ILE A 11 -3.73 2.38 9.90
N GLY A 12 -2.69 2.90 10.57
CA GLY A 12 -2.57 2.97 12.02
C GLY A 12 -2.20 1.63 12.66
N GLU A 13 -1.94 1.65 13.96
CA GLU A 13 -1.59 0.44 14.74
C GLU A 13 -2.82 -0.17 15.44
N PRO A 14 -2.83 -1.49 15.71
CA PRO A 14 -1.81 -2.47 15.30
C PRO A 14 -1.99 -2.89 13.83
N ALA A 15 -0.90 -2.88 13.08
CA ALA A 15 -0.81 -3.38 11.71
C ALA A 15 0.60 -3.89 11.41
N THR A 16 0.72 -4.95 10.61
CA THR A 16 1.98 -5.56 10.19
C THR A 16 2.02 -5.78 8.69
N VAL A 17 3.22 -5.80 8.12
CA VAL A 17 3.43 -6.22 6.72
C VAL A 17 3.72 -7.72 6.72
N GLU A 18 2.78 -8.53 6.26
CA GLU A 18 2.94 -9.98 6.14
C GLU A 18 3.78 -10.34 4.90
N ARG A 19 3.59 -9.58 3.82
CA ARG A 19 4.27 -9.83 2.55
C ARG A 19 4.45 -8.54 1.78
N ALA A 20 5.61 -8.36 1.16
CA ALA A 20 5.85 -7.28 0.21
C ALA A 20 6.77 -7.79 -0.91
N VAL A 21 6.25 -7.82 -2.13
CA VAL A 21 6.99 -8.28 -3.33
C VAL A 21 7.08 -7.13 -4.32
N SER A 22 8.26 -6.89 -4.87
CA SER A 22 8.50 -5.78 -5.80
C SER A 22 9.18 -6.27 -7.08
N ARG A 23 8.51 -6.13 -8.22
CA ARG A 23 9.04 -6.55 -9.53
C ARG A 23 9.36 -5.34 -10.39
N PRO A 24 10.44 -5.39 -11.21
CA PRO A 24 10.66 -4.38 -12.23
C PRO A 24 9.42 -4.25 -13.13
N TRP A 25 9.11 -3.03 -13.53
CA TRP A 25 8.05 -2.72 -14.47
C TRP A 25 8.55 -1.63 -15.42
N ALA A 26 8.16 -1.71 -16.68
CA ALA A 26 8.40 -0.67 -17.66
C ALA A 26 7.22 -0.59 -18.63
N SER A 27 7.01 0.60 -19.17
CA SER A 27 6.13 0.91 -20.29
C SER A 27 6.96 1.54 -21.41
N ALA A 28 6.30 2.02 -22.47
CA ALA A 28 7.00 2.66 -23.59
C ALA A 28 7.79 3.93 -23.19
N LEU A 29 7.34 4.67 -22.17
CA LEU A 29 7.89 5.97 -21.78
C LEU A 29 8.41 6.04 -20.35
N PHE A 30 8.11 5.03 -19.54
CA PHE A 30 8.40 5.07 -18.10
C PHE A 30 8.95 3.74 -17.62
N GLU A 31 9.87 3.81 -16.67
CA GLU A 31 10.41 2.68 -15.94
C GLU A 31 10.12 2.83 -14.45
N GLY A 32 10.02 1.69 -13.76
CA GLY A 32 9.64 1.70 -12.37
C GLY A 32 9.54 0.32 -11.75
N ARG A 33 8.64 0.19 -10.76
CA ARG A 33 8.37 -1.07 -10.08
C ARG A 33 6.90 -1.24 -9.78
N ARG A 34 6.42 -2.48 -9.90
CA ARG A 34 5.12 -2.90 -9.37
C ARG A 34 5.32 -3.62 -8.05
N HIS A 35 4.56 -3.20 -7.05
CA HIS A 35 4.59 -3.71 -5.69
C HIS A 35 3.27 -4.42 -5.40
N VAL A 36 3.33 -5.58 -4.75
CA VAL A 36 2.18 -6.25 -4.14
C VAL A 36 2.47 -6.39 -2.65
N ILE A 37 1.59 -5.83 -1.83
CA ILE A 37 1.79 -5.67 -0.38
C ILE A 37 0.59 -6.30 0.32
N LEU A 38 0.83 -7.17 1.29
CA LEU A 38 -0.19 -7.74 2.16
C LEU A 38 0.01 -7.19 3.56
N LEU A 39 -0.97 -6.43 4.03
CA LEU A 39 -1.03 -5.95 5.40
C LEU A 39 -1.93 -6.87 6.22
N ARG A 40 -1.54 -7.15 7.47
CA ARG A 40 -2.42 -7.70 8.50
C ARG A 40 -2.76 -6.59 9.48
N VAL A 41 -4.05 -6.34 9.66
CA VAL A 41 -4.58 -5.30 10.54
C VAL A 41 -5.44 -5.98 11.59
N VAL A 42 -5.20 -5.65 12.86
CA VAL A 42 -5.95 -6.24 13.97
C VAL A 42 -6.49 -5.15 14.89
N GLY A 43 -7.35 -5.55 15.84
CA GLY A 43 -7.97 -4.65 16.80
C GLY A 43 -9.31 -4.06 16.35
N GLY A 44 -9.74 -3.00 17.01
CA GLY A 44 -11.04 -2.37 16.77
C GLY A 44 -11.09 -1.53 15.49
N SER A 45 -12.31 -1.23 15.04
CA SER A 45 -12.59 -0.26 13.97
C SER A 45 -11.95 -0.60 12.60
N LEU A 46 -11.70 -1.88 12.32
CA LEU A 46 -11.05 -2.34 11.08
C LEU A 46 -11.71 -1.77 9.82
N ARG A 47 -13.05 -1.87 9.76
CA ARG A 47 -13.83 -1.31 8.65
C ARG A 47 -13.60 0.20 8.46
N ALA A 48 -13.60 0.97 9.55
CA ALA A 48 -13.42 2.42 9.47
C ALA A 48 -11.99 2.79 9.08
N ARG A 49 -10.99 2.08 9.62
CA ARG A 49 -9.57 2.25 9.25
C ARG A 49 -9.34 1.92 7.77
N ARG A 50 -9.96 0.84 7.28
CA ARG A 50 -9.93 0.45 5.87
C ARG A 50 -10.58 1.49 4.97
N GLU A 51 -11.76 2.00 5.33
CA GLU A 51 -12.46 3.04 4.57
C GLU A 51 -11.65 4.34 4.53
N ALA A 52 -11.05 4.73 5.66
CA ALA A 52 -10.14 5.88 5.73
C ALA A 52 -8.91 5.67 4.84
N LEU A 53 -8.23 4.52 4.94
CA LEU A 53 -7.10 4.20 4.07
C LEU A 53 -7.51 4.28 2.60
N ALA A 54 -8.59 3.61 2.20
CA ALA A 54 -9.05 3.59 0.80
C ALA A 54 -9.35 4.99 0.26
N SER A 55 -9.93 5.87 1.10
CA SER A 55 -10.18 7.27 0.73
C SER A 55 -8.88 8.05 0.59
N GLU A 56 -7.90 7.81 1.46
CA GLU A 56 -6.62 8.53 1.44
C GLU A 56 -5.72 8.10 0.28
N LEU A 57 -5.74 6.82 -0.14
CA LEU A 57 -4.81 6.29 -1.15
C LEU A 57 -4.83 7.09 -2.47
N GLN A 58 -5.98 7.62 -2.88
CA GLN A 58 -6.14 8.33 -4.15
C GLN A 58 -5.48 9.71 -4.16
N ASP A 59 -5.55 10.41 -3.02
CA ASP A 59 -5.07 11.79 -2.87
C ASP A 59 -3.77 11.88 -2.06
N ALA A 60 -3.27 10.75 -1.56
CA ALA A 60 -2.10 10.70 -0.70
C ALA A 60 -0.83 11.11 -1.46
N GLU A 61 -0.12 12.08 -0.89
CA GLU A 61 1.25 12.36 -1.29
C GLU A 61 2.21 11.33 -0.70
N TRP A 62 2.99 10.68 -1.57
CA TRP A 62 3.94 9.64 -1.18
C TRP A 62 5.37 10.14 -1.36
N THR A 63 6.12 10.26 -0.27
CA THR A 63 7.53 10.64 -0.34
C THR A 63 8.40 9.42 -0.67
N LEU A 64 8.94 9.34 -1.88
CA LEU A 64 9.87 8.28 -2.30
C LEU A 64 11.08 8.91 -3.04
N PRO A 65 12.30 8.85 -2.49
CA PRO A 65 13.46 9.41 -3.18
C PRO A 65 13.69 8.79 -4.57
N GLY A 66 13.77 9.66 -5.58
CA GLY A 66 14.00 9.27 -6.98
C GLY A 66 12.86 8.48 -7.63
N HIS A 67 11.67 8.45 -7.01
CA HIS A 67 10.49 7.80 -7.56
C HIS A 67 9.23 8.58 -7.15
N PHE A 68 8.13 8.37 -7.86
CA PHE A 68 6.80 8.75 -7.38
C PHE A 68 5.84 7.59 -7.49
N VAL A 69 4.79 7.59 -6.67
CA VAL A 69 3.69 6.63 -6.77
C VAL A 69 2.77 7.11 -7.90
N ALA A 70 2.69 6.34 -8.97
CA ALA A 70 1.81 6.64 -10.10
C ALA A 70 0.39 6.12 -9.88
N ASP A 71 0.26 5.01 -9.13
CA ASP A 71 -1.02 4.40 -8.80
C ASP A 71 -0.90 3.57 -7.53
N MET A 72 -1.96 3.51 -6.73
CA MET A 72 -2.08 2.60 -5.59
C MET A 72 -3.54 2.22 -5.35
N VAL A 73 -3.80 0.93 -5.22
CA VAL A 73 -5.15 0.38 -5.09
C VAL A 73 -5.17 -0.78 -4.11
N ILE A 74 -6.31 -0.95 -3.44
CA ILE A 74 -6.61 -2.17 -2.67
C ILE A 74 -7.16 -3.20 -3.65
N ASP A 75 -6.47 -4.32 -3.80
CA ASP A 75 -6.83 -5.41 -4.72
C ASP A 75 -7.81 -6.41 -4.07
N ASP A 76 -7.60 -6.73 -2.80
CA ASP A 76 -8.38 -7.76 -2.08
C ASP A 76 -8.47 -7.45 -0.58
N LEU A 77 -9.55 -7.94 0.03
CA LEU A 77 -9.87 -7.78 1.45
C LEU A 77 -10.37 -9.11 1.99
N ARG A 78 -9.69 -9.65 3.00
CA ARG A 78 -10.10 -10.88 3.66
C ARG A 78 -10.11 -10.68 5.16
N GLY A 79 -11.21 -11.02 5.82
CA GLY A 79 -11.35 -10.86 7.27
C GLY A 79 -11.69 -12.17 7.95
N ASP A 80 -11.30 -12.27 9.22
CA ASP A 80 -11.74 -13.31 10.15
C ASP A 80 -11.99 -12.71 11.55
N ALA A 81 -12.19 -13.56 12.55
CA ALA A 81 -12.42 -13.12 13.92
C ALA A 81 -11.21 -12.41 14.56
N GLU A 82 -10.01 -12.60 14.01
CA GLU A 82 -8.76 -12.08 14.57
C GLU A 82 -8.29 -10.79 13.90
N GLY A 83 -8.83 -10.44 12.73
CA GLY A 83 -8.51 -9.19 12.03
C GLY A 83 -8.82 -9.23 10.52
N GLU A 84 -8.21 -8.29 9.79
CA GLU A 84 -8.29 -8.20 8.33
C GLU A 84 -6.92 -8.29 7.65
N TRP A 85 -6.88 -8.93 6.49
CA TRP A 85 -5.80 -8.86 5.51
C TRP A 85 -6.22 -7.93 4.38
N ILE A 86 -5.36 -6.97 4.07
CA ILE A 86 -5.54 -6.00 3.00
C ILE A 86 -4.42 -6.21 2.00
N GLU A 87 -4.75 -6.65 0.78
CA GLU A 87 -3.81 -6.74 -0.32
C GLU A 87 -3.87 -5.45 -1.15
N LEU A 88 -2.70 -4.86 -1.42
CA LEU A 88 -2.56 -3.65 -2.20
C LEU A 88 -1.56 -3.83 -3.32
N SER A 89 -1.87 -3.23 -4.47
CA SER A 89 -0.91 -2.99 -5.55
C SER A 89 -0.50 -1.53 -5.54
N ALA A 90 0.81 -1.28 -5.71
CA ALA A 90 1.32 0.06 -5.97
C ALA A 90 2.23 0.04 -7.20
N LEU A 91 2.12 1.08 -8.03
CA LEU A 91 3.01 1.35 -9.15
C LEU A 91 3.87 2.55 -8.80
N THR A 92 5.19 2.36 -8.85
CA THR A 92 6.16 3.46 -8.72
C THR A 92 6.87 3.67 -10.03
N ILE A 93 7.15 4.93 -10.38
CA ILE A 93 7.91 5.33 -11.56
C ILE A 93 9.18 6.04 -11.08
N ARG A 94 10.31 5.80 -11.75
CA ARG A 94 11.55 6.53 -11.47
C ARG A 94 11.44 7.98 -11.93
N ASP A 95 11.87 8.87 -11.05
CA ASP A 95 12.07 10.28 -11.37
C ASP A 95 13.44 10.43 -12.05
N TRP A 96 13.54 11.26 -13.09
CA TRP A 96 14.71 11.39 -13.97
C TRP A 96 15.21 12.83 -14.07
#